data_AF-A0A022QE39-F1
#
_entry.id   AF-A0A022QE39-F1
#
_cell.length_a   1.000
_cell.length_b   1.000
_cell.length_c   1.000
_cell.angle_alpha   90.00
_cell.angle_beta   90.00
_cell.angle_gamma   90.00
#
_symmetry.space_group_name_H-M   'P 1'
#
loop_
_entity.id
_entity.type
_entity.pdbx_description
1 polymer ?
#
loop_
_entity_poly.entity_id
_entity_poly.type
_entity_poly.pdbx_seq_one_letter_code
_entity_poly.pdbx_strand_id
1 'polypeptide(L)' 'VPGATGNFVFIRDAVYKKPDVSLLPFPTYFAPEDEDPEKLESLVADIGDTDPFMAAD' A
#
# COMPACT_ATOMS: atom_id res chain seq x y z
N VAL A 1 8.43 -7.24 8.55
CA VAL A 1 8.81 -5.98 9.22
C VAL A 1 9.61 -6.31 10.46
N PRO A 2 10.80 -5.72 10.69
CA PRO A 2 11.56 -5.95 11.91
C PRO A 2 10.82 -5.44 13.15
N GLY A 3 10.79 -6.25 14.22
CA GLY A 3 10.11 -5.91 15.47
C GLY A 3 9.26 -7.07 16.00
N ALA A 4 8.80 -6.94 17.24
CA ALA A 4 7.81 -7.85 17.81
C ALA A 4 6.39 -7.42 17.41
N THR A 5 5.44 -8.34 17.47
CA THR A 5 4.02 -8.04 17.28
C THR A 5 3.58 -6.95 18.27
N GLY A 6 2.94 -5.90 17.76
CA GLY A 6 2.49 -4.76 18.56
C GLY A 6 3.46 -3.56 18.60
N ASN A 7 4.64 -3.65 17.98
CA ASN A 7 5.55 -2.52 17.89
C ASN A 7 5.05 -1.46 16.89
N PHE A 8 5.34 -0.18 17.18
CA PHE A 8 5.21 0.89 16.19
C PHE A 8 6.27 0.77 15.10
N VAL A 9 5.87 1.01 13.86
CA VAL A 9 6.71 0.88 12.67
C VAL A 9 6.59 2.15 11.85
N PHE A 10 7.72 2.63 11.31
CA PHE A 10 7.73 3.72 10.33
C PHE A 10 7.59 3.17 8.92
N ILE A 11 6.61 3.66 8.18
CA ILE A 11 6.36 3.31 6.77
C ILE A 11 6.61 4.56 5.93
N ARG A 12 7.30 4.37 4.79
CA ARG A 12 7.62 5.43 3.83
C ARG A 12 7.73 4.85 2.43
N ASP A 13 7.54 5.69 1.43
CA ASP A 13 7.82 5.32 0.05
C ASP A 13 9.30 4.99 -0.16
N ALA A 14 9.54 4.05 -1.07
CA ALA A 14 10.87 3.60 -1.44
C ALA A 14 11.65 4.72 -2.15
N VAL A 15 12.93 4.89 -1.78
CA VAL A 15 13.81 5.92 -2.36
C VAL A 15 14.36 5.50 -3.72
N TYR A 16 14.86 4.27 -3.81
CA TYR A 16 15.61 3.78 -4.97
C TYR A 16 14.70 3.21 -6.06
N LYS A 17 13.63 2.52 -5.66
CA LYS A 17 12.57 2.05 -6.56
C LYS A 17 11.31 2.85 -6.25
N LYS A 18 11.29 4.12 -6.69
CA LYS A 18 10.15 4.99 -6.42
C LYS A 18 8.87 4.39 -7.02
N PRO A 19 7.75 4.43 -6.30
CA PRO A 19 6.46 4.09 -6.87
C PRO A 19 6.10 5.06 -8.00
N ASP A 20 5.22 4.61 -8.91
CA ASP A 20 4.65 5.49 -9.91
C ASP A 20 3.80 6.56 -9.22
N VAL A 21 4.18 7.82 -9.41
CA VAL A 21 3.53 8.98 -8.78
C VAL A 21 2.11 9.20 -9.27
N SER A 22 1.75 8.66 -10.43
CA SER A 22 0.39 8.78 -10.98
C SER A 22 -0.63 7.89 -10.26
N LEU A 23 -0.16 6.81 -9.62
CA LEU A 23 -0.98 5.90 -8.82
C LEU A 23 -1.13 6.37 -7.37
N LEU A 24 -0.32 7.34 -6.94
CA LEU A 24 -0.31 7.79 -5.56
C LEU A 24 -1.16 9.06 -5.38
N PRO A 25 -2.00 9.13 -4.33
CA PRO A 25 -2.71 10.35 -4.00
C PRO A 25 -1.71 11.37 -3.41
N PHE A 26 -1.33 12.37 -4.21
CA PHE A 26 -0.45 13.45 -3.76
C PHE A 26 -1.29 14.65 -3.26
N PRO A 27 -0.94 15.26 -2.11
CA PRO A 27 0.15 14.93 -1.19
C PRO A 27 -0.16 13.77 -0.23
N THR A 28 -1.44 13.42 -0.08
CA THR A 28 -1.95 12.29 0.70
C THR A 28 -3.35 11.92 0.20
N TYR A 29 -3.88 10.77 0.62
CA TYR A 29 -5.29 10.44 0.43
C TYR A 29 -6.18 11.42 1.20
N PHE A 30 -7.25 11.89 0.55
CA PHE A 30 -8.33 12.66 1.15
C PHE A 30 -9.63 11.92 0.90
N ALA A 31 -10.35 11.62 1.98
CA ALA A 31 -11.67 11.01 1.89
C ALA A 31 -12.66 12.00 1.26
N PRO A 32 -13.47 11.56 0.27
CA PRO A 32 -14.64 12.32 -0.19
C PRO A 32 -15.63 12.59 0.95
N GLU A 33 -16.38 13.68 0.88
CA GLU A 33 -17.34 14.07 1.93
C GLU A 33 -18.49 13.07 2.12
N ASP A 34 -18.81 12.31 1.07
CA ASP A 34 -19.86 11.30 1.03
C ASP A 34 -19.36 9.88 1.38
N GLU A 35 -18.06 9.72 1.67
CA GLU A 35 -17.47 8.44 2.07
C GLU A 35 -17.88 8.08 3.50
N ASP A 36 -18.65 6.99 3.65
CA ASP A 36 -19.06 6.46 4.95
C ASP A 36 -18.10 5.36 5.42
N PRO A 37 -17.21 5.63 6.39
CA PRO A 37 -16.18 4.68 6.80
C PRO A 37 -16.72 3.39 7.42
N GLU A 38 -17.97 3.39 7.91
CA GLU A 38 -18.60 2.19 8.48
C GLU A 38 -19.11 1.24 7.38
N LYS A 39 -19.26 1.72 6.15
CA LYS A 39 -19.74 0.96 4.99
C LYS A 39 -18.62 0.53 4.04
N LEU A 40 -17.39 0.99 4.28
CA LEU A 40 -16.25 0.66 3.43
C LEU A 40 -15.81 -0.79 3.64
N GLU A 41 -15.41 -1.42 2.54
CA GLU A 41 -14.71 -2.70 2.56
C GLU A 41 -13.20 -2.49 2.48
N SER A 42 -12.43 -3.47 2.94
CA SER A 42 -10.98 -3.43 2.83
C SER A 42 -10.55 -3.43 1.36
N LEU A 43 -9.68 -2.50 0.98
CA LEU A 43 -9.01 -2.53 -0.32
C LEU A 43 -8.12 -3.77 -0.39
N VAL A 44 -8.42 -4.65 -1.34
CA VAL A 44 -7.59 -5.82 -1.65
C VAL A 44 -6.59 -5.42 -2.72
N ALA A 45 -5.31 -5.40 -2.37
CA ALA A 45 -4.25 -5.18 -3.35
C ALA A 45 -4.13 -6.42 -4.24
N ASP A 46 -4.08 -6.22 -5.55
CA ASP A 46 -3.74 -7.27 -6.49
C ASP A 46 -2.25 -7.64 -6.32
N ILE A 47 -1.99 -8.90 -5.92
CA ILE A 47 -0.64 -9.43 -5.71
C ILE A 47 -0.05 -9.93 -7.04
N GLY A 48 -0.85 -9.97 -8.11
CA GLY A 48 -0.52 -10.57 -9.39
C GLY A 48 -0.59 -12.10 -9.34
N ASP A 49 -0.71 -12.73 -10.51
CA ASP A 49 -0.85 -14.19 -10.61
C ASP A 49 0.45 -14.96 -10.39
N THR A 50 1.60 -14.29 -10.54
CA THR A 50 2.92 -14.91 -10.50
C THR A 50 3.74 -14.35 -9.34
N ASP A 51 4.22 -15.25 -8.48
CA ASP A 51 5.15 -14.88 -7.41
C ASP A 51 6.40 -14.22 -8.04
N PRO A 52 6.78 -13.00 -7.61
CA PRO A 52 7.96 -12.29 -8.11
C PRO A 52 9.27 -13.08 -8.01
N PHE A 53 9.35 -14.08 -7.12
CA PHE A 53 10.51 -14.95 -6.97
C PHE A 53 10.47 -16.22 -7.83
N MET A 54 9.33 -16.52 -8.47
CA MET A 54 9.15 -17.68 -9.36
C MET A 54 9.31 -17.32 -10.84
N ALA A 55 9.37 -16.03 -11.20
CA ALA A 55 9.53 -15.55 -12.57
C ALA A 55 10.99 -15.47 -13.06
N ALA A 56 11.96 -15.81 -12.21
CA ALA A 56 13.38 -15.80 -12.53
C ALA A 56 13.89 -17.24 -12.70
N ASP A 57 13.70 -17.79 -13.91
CA ASP A 57 14.50 -18.90 -14.45
C ASP A 57 15.28 -18.37 -15.67
#